data_AF-A0A562S8R8-F1
#
_entry.id   AF-A0A562S8R8-F1
#
_cell.length_a   1.000
_cell.length_b   1.000
_cell.length_c   1.000
_cell.angle_alpha   90.00
_cell.angle_beta   90.00
_cell.angle_gamma   90.00
#
_symmetry.space_group_name_H-M   'P 1'
#
loop_
_entity.id
_entity.type
_entity.pdbx_description
1 polymer ?
#
loop_
_entity_poly.entity_id
_entity_poly.type
_entity_poly.pdbx_seq_one_letter_code
_entity_poly.pdbx_strand_id
1 'polypeptide(L)'
;MELTLSNGNPLKFESGLPSDYSGPILRGATSFQAKSNLAELVIQELHGEYYTIRFLIGKFLKKVNAKGWIHSNGLYSYFMLKNGTRKRINTIGNLHIRQDQYACFYTESSDCSAVFEKTNEFRALDVFYSPKLLEELLPFFPELKNVLLSSSGIILPGKPCWSLPCMKEIINQVLNCPYDKATRQFYFDLKVRELLYQLLETTFKKNPSQQYFTPFEIARIHEVRDILESYISKKPPSICKSSA
;
A
#
# COMPACT_ATOMS: atom_id res chain seq x y z
N MET A 1 -5.20 -18.46 -0.52
CA MET A 1 -3.87 -17.84 -0.42
C MET A 1 -3.00 -18.72 0.45
N GLU A 2 -1.78 -19.03 0.00
CA GLU A 2 -0.83 -19.86 0.75
C GLU A 2 0.50 -19.14 0.84
N LEU A 3 1.12 -19.17 2.02
CA LEU A 3 2.48 -18.69 2.22
C LEU A 3 3.40 -19.84 2.61
N THR A 4 4.54 -19.96 1.94
CA THR A 4 5.56 -20.96 2.22
C THR A 4 6.87 -20.27 2.54
N LEU A 5 7.49 -20.64 3.66
CA LEU A 5 8.80 -20.14 4.05
C LEU A 5 9.91 -20.77 3.19
N SER A 6 11.11 -20.20 3.24
CA SER A 6 12.26 -20.68 2.47
C SER A 6 12.70 -22.12 2.77
N ASN A 7 12.27 -22.67 3.92
CA ASN A 7 12.52 -24.06 4.30
C ASN A 7 11.43 -25.04 3.78
N GLY A 8 10.49 -24.56 2.96
CA GLY A 8 9.40 -25.36 2.41
C GLY A 8 8.19 -25.50 3.33
N ASN A 9 8.26 -25.01 4.58
CA ASN A 9 7.14 -25.13 5.52
C ASN A 9 6.05 -24.11 5.20
N PRO A 10 4.78 -24.53 5.10
CA PRO A 10 3.66 -23.60 4.96
C PRO A 10 3.41 -22.83 6.26
N LEU A 11 3.01 -21.57 6.15
CA LEU A 11 2.42 -20.81 7.25
C LEU A 11 0.94 -21.15 7.32
N LYS A 12 0.52 -21.66 8.48
CA LYS A 12 -0.89 -21.92 8.76
C LYS A 12 -1.53 -20.62 9.22
N PHE A 13 -2.63 -20.26 8.56
CA PHE A 13 -3.42 -19.10 8.92
C PHE A 13 -4.58 -19.50 9.81
N GLU A 14 -4.79 -18.71 10.85
CA GLU A 14 -5.95 -18.78 11.73
C GLU A 14 -6.79 -17.52 11.54
N SER A 15 -8.11 -17.66 11.67
CA SER A 15 -9.03 -16.52 11.59
C SER A 15 -8.91 -15.65 12.85
N GLY A 16 -8.99 -14.33 12.66
CA GLY A 16 -8.93 -13.33 13.72
C GLY A 16 -7.57 -12.66 13.88
N LEU A 17 -7.50 -11.82 14.91
CA LEU A 17 -6.27 -11.16 15.35
C LEU A 17 -5.66 -11.95 16.53
N PRO A 18 -4.35 -11.84 16.78
CA PRO A 18 -3.75 -12.32 18.02
C PRO A 18 -4.46 -11.76 19.26
N SER A 19 -4.56 -12.55 20.33
CA SER A 19 -5.22 -12.11 21.58
C SER A 19 -4.50 -10.92 22.25
N ASP A 20 -3.21 -10.77 22.00
CA ASP A 20 -2.34 -9.69 22.48
C ASP A 20 -2.10 -8.61 21.41
N TYR A 21 -2.92 -8.58 20.35
CA TYR A 21 -2.72 -7.66 19.24
C TYR A 21 -2.92 -6.19 19.65
N SER A 22 -1.86 -5.40 19.49
CA SER A 22 -1.82 -3.96 19.78
C SER A 22 -1.53 -3.11 18.53
N GLY A 23 -1.56 -3.73 17.35
CA GLY A 23 -1.31 -3.05 16.08
C GLY A 23 -2.53 -2.26 15.57
N PRO A 24 -2.35 -1.46 14.50
CA PRO A 24 -3.47 -0.77 13.85
C PRO A 24 -4.51 -1.75 13.29
N ILE A 25 -5.79 -1.40 13.41
CA ILE A 25 -6.91 -2.23 12.96
C ILE A 25 -7.59 -1.57 11.76
N LEU A 26 -7.62 -2.28 10.62
CA LEU A 26 -8.43 -1.90 9.47
C LEU A 26 -9.89 -2.23 9.78
N ARG A 27 -10.65 -1.22 10.18
CA ARG A 27 -12.03 -1.41 10.68
C ARG A 27 -12.91 -2.13 9.66
N GLY A 28 -13.46 -3.28 10.05
CA GLY A 28 -14.41 -4.04 9.24
C GLY A 28 -13.76 -5.05 8.30
N ALA A 29 -12.43 -5.13 8.32
CA ALA A 29 -11.70 -6.16 7.62
C ALA A 29 -11.88 -7.53 8.29
N THR A 30 -11.91 -8.58 7.48
CA THR A 30 -11.65 -9.94 7.95
C THR A 30 -10.16 -10.04 8.27
N SER A 31 -9.84 -10.60 9.43
CA SER A 31 -8.45 -10.71 9.89
C SER A 31 -7.99 -12.15 9.88
N PHE A 32 -6.71 -12.35 9.56
CA PHE A 32 -6.02 -13.62 9.62
C PHE A 32 -4.67 -13.43 10.29
N GLN A 33 -4.25 -14.40 11.09
CA GLN A 33 -2.95 -14.43 11.71
C GLN A 33 -2.18 -15.69 11.33
N ALA A 34 -0.86 -15.60 11.31
CA ALA A 34 0.03 -16.75 11.23
C ALA A 34 1.25 -16.50 12.11
N LYS A 35 1.61 -17.49 12.94
CA LYS A 35 2.78 -17.41 13.83
C LYS A 35 3.59 -18.69 13.78
N SER A 36 4.90 -18.54 13.70
CA SER A 36 5.89 -19.62 13.71
C SER A 36 7.18 -19.10 14.33
N ASN A 37 8.18 -19.97 14.48
CA ASN A 37 9.52 -19.57 14.92
C ASN A 37 10.27 -18.66 13.91
N LEU A 38 9.79 -18.56 12.66
CA LEU A 38 10.46 -17.81 11.59
C LEU A 38 9.63 -16.65 11.04
N ALA A 39 8.37 -16.55 11.43
CA ALA A 39 7.45 -15.54 10.91
C ALA A 39 6.31 -15.27 11.88
N GLU A 40 5.89 -14.02 11.92
CA GLU A 40 4.66 -13.54 12.53
C GLU A 40 3.98 -12.63 11.51
N LEU A 41 2.73 -12.88 11.19
CA LEU A 41 2.00 -12.14 10.17
C LEU A 41 0.55 -11.96 10.59
N VAL A 42 0.07 -10.73 10.46
CA VAL A 42 -1.33 -10.36 10.52
C VAL A 42 -1.71 -9.77 9.18
N ILE A 43 -2.83 -10.27 8.63
CA ILE A 43 -3.43 -9.82 7.39
C ILE A 43 -4.84 -9.36 7.72
N GLN A 44 -5.18 -8.15 7.32
CA GLN A 44 -6.52 -7.59 7.46
C GLN A 44 -7.01 -7.27 6.05
N GLU A 45 -8.07 -7.94 5.59
CA GLU A 45 -8.59 -7.84 4.23
C GLU A 45 -10.03 -7.29 4.21
N LEU A 46 -10.27 -6.32 3.36
CA LEU A 46 -11.57 -5.71 3.11
C LEU A 46 -11.90 -5.79 1.63
N HIS A 47 -13.10 -6.24 1.31
CA HIS A 47 -13.58 -6.35 -0.07
C HIS A 47 -14.62 -5.26 -0.34
N GLY A 48 -14.38 -4.48 -1.39
CA GLY A 48 -15.41 -3.72 -2.07
C GLY A 48 -15.93 -4.47 -3.29
N GLU A 49 -16.85 -3.85 -4.04
CA GLU A 49 -17.43 -4.48 -5.24
C GLU A 49 -16.38 -4.72 -6.34
N TYR A 50 -15.44 -3.78 -6.51
CA TYR A 50 -14.46 -3.79 -7.60
C TYR A 50 -13.01 -3.64 -7.15
N TYR A 51 -12.75 -3.79 -5.85
CA TYR A 51 -11.43 -3.66 -5.26
C TYR A 51 -11.30 -4.50 -4.00
N THR A 52 -10.07 -4.76 -3.59
CA THR A 52 -9.74 -5.35 -2.29
C THR A 52 -8.64 -4.54 -1.64
N ILE A 53 -8.80 -4.16 -0.37
CA ILE A 53 -7.75 -3.56 0.46
C ILE A 53 -7.20 -4.65 1.36
N ARG A 54 -5.89 -4.83 1.39
CA ARG A 54 -5.20 -5.73 2.29
C ARG A 54 -4.13 -4.95 3.06
N PHE A 55 -4.21 -5.03 4.37
CA PHE A 55 -3.23 -4.45 5.28
C PHE A 55 -2.42 -5.55 5.96
N LEU A 56 -1.10 -5.42 5.89
CA LEU A 56 -0.13 -6.43 6.27
C LEU A 56 0.77 -5.89 7.36
N ILE A 57 0.88 -6.63 8.46
CA ILE A 57 1.80 -6.33 9.55
C ILE A 57 2.49 -7.63 9.93
N GLY A 58 3.81 -7.65 9.95
CA GLY A 58 4.49 -8.87 10.33
C GLY A 58 5.99 -8.75 10.42
N LYS A 59 6.64 -9.88 10.68
CA LYS A 59 8.09 -10.06 10.73
C LYS A 59 8.40 -11.36 10.00
N PHE A 60 9.39 -11.32 9.13
CA PHE A 60 9.92 -12.52 8.49
C PHE A 60 11.42 -12.60 8.74
N LEU A 61 11.90 -13.73 9.24
CA LEU A 61 13.33 -13.99 9.40
C LEU A 61 13.98 -14.54 8.12
N LYS A 62 13.17 -15.01 7.16
CA LYS A 62 13.62 -15.62 5.91
C LYS A 62 12.73 -15.23 4.73
N LYS A 63 13.16 -15.57 3.51
CA LYS A 63 12.35 -15.43 2.29
C LYS A 63 11.02 -16.15 2.44
N VAL A 64 9.96 -15.53 1.94
CA VAL A 64 8.62 -16.11 1.83
C VAL A 64 8.21 -16.20 0.35
N ASN A 65 7.57 -17.30 -0.02
CA ASN A 65 6.90 -17.48 -1.29
C ASN A 65 5.40 -17.45 -1.03
N ALA A 66 4.66 -16.76 -1.88
CA ALA A 66 3.24 -16.51 -1.73
C ALA A 66 2.51 -16.95 -2.99
N LYS A 67 1.63 -17.94 -2.84
CA LYS A 67 0.75 -18.44 -3.89
C LYS A 67 -0.65 -17.86 -3.77
N GLY A 68 -1.19 -17.42 -4.90
CA GLY A 68 -2.50 -16.75 -4.95
C GLY A 68 -2.54 -15.41 -4.21
N TRP A 69 -1.39 -14.76 -4.00
CA TRP A 69 -1.34 -13.42 -3.40
C TRP A 69 -1.85 -12.35 -4.37
N ILE A 70 -1.42 -12.49 -5.64
CA ILE A 70 -1.97 -11.81 -6.80
C ILE A 70 -3.00 -12.78 -7.36
N HIS A 71 -4.27 -12.54 -7.02
CA HIS A 71 -5.35 -13.52 -7.11
C HIS A 71 -6.21 -13.37 -8.37
N SER A 72 -6.09 -12.25 -9.07
CA SER A 72 -6.92 -11.90 -10.21
C SER A 72 -6.20 -10.94 -11.14
N ASN A 73 -6.62 -10.94 -12.40
CA ASN A 73 -6.17 -9.95 -13.38
C ASN A 73 -6.68 -8.56 -12.99
N GLY A 74 -5.79 -7.57 -12.95
CA GLY A 74 -6.12 -6.19 -12.63
C GLY A 74 -4.91 -5.38 -12.19
N LEU A 75 -5.17 -4.18 -11.69
CA LEU A 75 -4.14 -3.28 -11.19
C LEU A 75 -3.94 -3.50 -9.69
N TYR A 76 -2.70 -3.55 -9.25
CA TYR A 76 -2.32 -3.62 -7.86
C TYR A 76 -1.47 -2.40 -7.52
N SER A 77 -1.78 -1.78 -6.39
CA SER A 77 -0.90 -0.82 -5.74
C SER A 77 -0.39 -1.43 -4.45
N TYR A 78 0.93 -1.35 -4.21
CA TYR A 78 1.58 -1.92 -3.05
C TYR A 78 2.40 -0.84 -2.36
N PHE A 79 1.88 -0.32 -1.25
CA PHE A 79 2.49 0.73 -0.43
C PHE A 79 3.27 0.11 0.72
N MET A 80 4.52 0.52 0.86
CA MET A 80 5.42 0.04 1.90
C MET A 80 5.50 1.08 3.02
N LEU A 81 4.77 0.86 4.11
CA LEU A 81 4.58 1.84 5.18
C LEU A 81 5.67 1.80 6.26
N LYS A 82 6.31 0.63 6.45
CA LYS A 82 7.40 0.46 7.44
C LYS A 82 8.38 -0.61 6.98
N ASN A 83 9.67 -0.29 6.97
CA ASN A 83 10.76 -1.11 6.41
C ASN A 83 10.59 -1.41 4.90
N GLY A 84 11.60 -2.00 4.26
CA GLY A 84 11.60 -2.30 2.82
C GLY A 84 11.43 -3.77 2.50
N THR A 85 11.08 -4.06 1.25
CA THR A 85 10.97 -5.42 0.70
C THR A 85 11.54 -5.53 -0.71
N ARG A 86 12.07 -6.70 -1.03
CA ARG A 86 12.40 -7.13 -2.39
C ARG A 86 11.42 -8.21 -2.80
N LYS A 87 10.63 -7.93 -3.83
CA LYS A 87 9.64 -8.84 -4.39
C LYS A 87 10.08 -9.36 -5.76
N ARG A 88 9.75 -10.60 -6.06
CA ARG A 88 9.76 -11.14 -7.42
C ARG A 88 8.36 -11.63 -7.74
N ILE A 89 7.74 -11.06 -8.76
CA ILE A 89 6.43 -11.46 -9.29
C ILE A 89 6.70 -12.14 -10.62
N ASN A 90 6.12 -13.32 -10.88
CA ASN A 90 6.52 -14.11 -12.05
C ASN A 90 6.27 -13.41 -13.39
N THR A 91 5.19 -12.65 -13.49
CA THR A 91 4.75 -11.94 -14.70
C THR A 91 5.42 -10.58 -14.92
N ILE A 92 6.09 -10.02 -13.91
CA ILE A 92 6.64 -8.66 -13.92
C ILE A 92 8.16 -8.64 -13.70
N GLY A 93 8.68 -9.57 -12.90
CA GLY A 93 10.08 -9.60 -12.49
C GLY A 93 10.31 -9.03 -11.08
N ASN A 94 11.45 -8.38 -10.89
CA ASN A 94 11.94 -7.96 -9.57
C ASN A 94 11.53 -6.52 -9.25
N LEU A 95 11.05 -6.31 -8.02
CA LEU A 95 10.69 -5.01 -7.46
C LEU A 95 11.42 -4.81 -6.15
N HIS A 96 12.07 -3.66 -5.98
CA HIS A 96 12.61 -3.23 -4.70
C HIS A 96 11.82 -2.02 -4.20
N ILE A 97 11.07 -2.21 -3.12
CA ILE A 97 10.17 -1.20 -2.58
C ILE A 97 10.68 -0.85 -1.17
N ARG A 98 11.16 0.38 -1.01
CA ARG A 98 11.62 0.89 0.29
C ARG A 98 10.45 1.43 1.10
N GLN A 99 10.68 1.69 2.38
CA GLN A 99 9.71 2.42 3.19
C GLN A 99 9.33 3.75 2.51
N ASP A 100 8.06 4.12 2.61
CA ASP A 100 7.46 5.31 1.99
C ASP A 100 7.44 5.29 0.45
N GLN A 101 7.72 4.13 -0.15
CA GLN A 101 7.52 3.90 -1.58
C GLN A 101 6.30 3.04 -1.85
N TYR A 102 5.80 3.15 -3.08
CA TYR A 102 4.81 2.26 -3.63
C TYR A 102 5.27 1.69 -4.96
N ALA A 103 4.76 0.51 -5.29
CA ALA A 103 4.78 -0.01 -6.66
C ALA A 103 3.34 -0.13 -7.15
N CYS A 104 3.08 0.31 -8.38
CA CYS A 104 1.81 0.09 -9.05
C CYS A 104 2.06 -0.83 -10.25
N PHE A 105 1.27 -1.88 -10.42
CA PHE A 105 1.48 -2.83 -11.50
C PHE A 105 0.18 -3.51 -11.93
N TYR A 106 0.03 -3.72 -13.23
CA TYR A 106 -1.08 -4.46 -13.82
C TYR A 106 -0.58 -5.85 -14.20
N THR A 107 -1.30 -6.89 -13.81
CA THR A 107 -0.91 -8.28 -14.05
C THR A 107 -2.09 -9.23 -13.94
N GLU A 108 -1.98 -10.37 -14.61
CA GLU A 108 -2.79 -11.55 -14.31
C GLU A 108 -2.45 -12.18 -12.95
N SER A 109 -3.27 -13.15 -12.53
CA SER A 109 -3.03 -13.96 -11.33
C SER A 109 -1.63 -14.59 -11.39
N SER A 110 -0.86 -14.42 -10.33
CA SER A 110 0.54 -14.84 -10.32
C SER A 110 1.07 -15.17 -8.93
N ASP A 111 2.04 -16.07 -8.89
CA ASP A 111 2.82 -16.29 -7.67
C ASP A 111 3.84 -15.18 -7.49
N CYS A 112 4.14 -14.86 -6.23
CA CYS A 112 5.21 -13.94 -5.91
C CYS A 112 6.07 -14.46 -4.77
N SER A 113 7.30 -13.96 -4.69
CA SER A 113 8.17 -14.19 -3.53
C SER A 113 8.68 -12.87 -2.99
N ALA A 114 8.92 -12.81 -1.69
CA ALA A 114 9.35 -11.61 -1.00
C ALA A 114 10.48 -11.91 -0.01
N VAL A 115 11.42 -10.97 0.08
CA VAL A 115 12.45 -10.90 1.11
C VAL A 115 12.36 -9.54 1.75
N PHE A 116 12.18 -9.51 3.07
CA PHE A 116 12.09 -8.27 3.83
C PHE A 116 13.49 -7.91 4.35
N GLU A 117 13.85 -6.63 4.24
CA GLU A 117 15.25 -6.18 4.43
C GLU A 117 15.74 -6.28 5.88
N LYS A 118 14.82 -6.33 6.85
CA LYS A 118 15.12 -6.42 8.28
C LYS A 118 14.26 -7.51 8.88
N THR A 119 14.76 -8.15 9.93
CA THR A 119 13.99 -9.07 10.80
C THR A 119 12.96 -8.34 11.68
N ASN A 120 12.91 -7.01 11.57
CA ASN A 120 11.98 -6.14 12.28
C ASN A 120 10.60 -6.11 11.60
N GLU A 121 9.63 -5.54 12.30
CA GLU A 121 8.25 -5.44 11.82
C GLU A 121 8.18 -4.64 10.50
N PHE A 122 7.62 -5.24 9.46
CA PHE A 122 7.20 -4.54 8.25
C PHE A 122 5.72 -4.20 8.32
N ARG A 123 5.33 -3.14 7.60
CA ARG A 123 3.93 -2.78 7.39
C ARG A 123 3.71 -2.43 5.93
N ALA A 124 2.70 -3.02 5.31
CA ALA A 124 2.35 -2.70 3.93
C ALA A 124 0.84 -2.64 3.75
N LEU A 125 0.39 -1.81 2.84
CA LEU A 125 -0.99 -1.77 2.38
C LEU A 125 -1.00 -2.05 0.88
N ASP A 126 -1.74 -3.06 0.48
CA ASP A 126 -1.96 -3.38 -0.92
C ASP A 126 -3.43 -3.21 -1.30
N VAL A 127 -3.66 -2.65 -2.49
CA VAL A 127 -5.00 -2.46 -3.03
C VAL A 127 -5.04 -3.06 -4.43
N PHE A 128 -5.95 -3.99 -4.62
CA PHE A 128 -6.33 -4.52 -5.93
C PHE A 128 -7.48 -3.70 -6.51
N TYR A 129 -7.42 -3.42 -7.81
CA TYR A 129 -8.47 -2.77 -8.59
C TYR A 129 -8.81 -3.63 -9.79
N SER A 130 -10.08 -4.00 -9.92
CA SER A 130 -10.55 -4.82 -11.03
C SER A 130 -10.50 -4.06 -12.38
N PRO A 131 -10.40 -4.77 -13.52
CA PRO A 131 -10.48 -4.15 -14.84
C PRO A 131 -11.73 -3.30 -15.03
N LYS A 132 -12.89 -3.73 -14.51
CA LYS A 132 -14.14 -2.98 -14.60
C LYS A 132 -14.07 -1.59 -13.95
N LEU A 133 -13.41 -1.48 -12.78
CA LEU A 133 -13.19 -0.18 -12.14
C LEU A 133 -12.23 0.71 -12.95
N LEU A 134 -11.22 0.11 -13.60
CA LEU A 134 -10.29 0.85 -14.45
C LEU A 134 -10.96 1.36 -15.74
N GLU A 135 -11.89 0.58 -16.29
CA GLU A 135 -12.68 0.95 -17.48
C GLU A 135 -13.50 2.23 -17.25
N GLU A 136 -14.05 2.43 -16.05
CA GLU A 136 -14.76 3.66 -15.67
C GLU A 136 -13.88 4.92 -15.80
N LEU A 137 -12.55 4.76 -15.76
CA LEU A 137 -11.59 5.86 -15.80
C LEU A 137 -11.00 6.12 -17.19
N LEU A 138 -11.32 5.28 -18.19
CA LEU A 138 -10.85 5.44 -19.57
C LEU A 138 -11.14 6.83 -20.18
N PRO A 139 -12.31 7.47 -19.95
CA PRO A 139 -12.57 8.81 -20.47
C PRO A 139 -11.60 9.87 -19.94
N PHE A 140 -11.01 9.65 -18.77
CA PHE A 140 -10.11 10.62 -18.11
C PHE A 140 -8.63 10.28 -18.27
N PHE A 141 -8.31 9.00 -18.54
CA PHE A 141 -6.96 8.46 -18.74
C PHE A 141 -6.96 7.45 -19.92
N PRO A 142 -7.03 7.92 -21.18
CA PRO A 142 -7.12 7.04 -22.35
C PRO A 142 -5.96 6.03 -22.48
N GLU A 143 -4.78 6.38 -21.95
CA GLU A 143 -3.58 5.53 -21.92
C GLU A 143 -3.81 4.21 -21.16
N LEU A 144 -4.78 4.17 -20.24
CA LEU A 144 -5.19 2.94 -19.55
C LEU A 144 -5.62 1.84 -20.51
N LYS A 145 -6.14 2.19 -21.70
CA LYS A 145 -6.53 1.20 -22.70
C LYS A 145 -5.38 0.26 -23.06
N ASN A 146 -4.17 0.80 -23.18
CA ASN A 146 -2.98 0.00 -23.48
C ASN A 146 -2.59 -0.91 -22.30
N VAL A 147 -2.81 -0.45 -21.07
CA VAL A 147 -2.57 -1.25 -19.86
C VAL A 147 -3.55 -2.43 -19.82
N LEU A 148 -4.84 -2.17 -20.06
CA LEU A 148 -5.89 -3.20 -20.04
C LEU A 148 -5.72 -4.27 -21.13
N LEU A 149 -5.15 -3.89 -22.28
CA LEU A 149 -4.87 -4.80 -23.40
C LEU A 149 -3.53 -5.54 -23.29
N SER A 150 -2.72 -5.24 -22.25
CA SER A 150 -1.41 -5.87 -22.11
C SER A 150 -1.53 -7.36 -21.82
N SER A 151 -0.82 -8.17 -22.62
CA SER A 151 -0.68 -9.62 -22.40
C SER A 151 0.41 -9.98 -21.38
N SER A 152 1.20 -9.00 -20.94
CA SER A 152 2.28 -9.19 -19.96
C SER A 152 2.10 -8.26 -18.76
N GLY A 153 2.70 -8.62 -17.63
CA GLY A 153 2.68 -7.77 -16.44
C GLY A 153 3.44 -6.46 -16.66
N ILE A 154 2.84 -5.32 -16.33
CA ILE A 154 3.42 -3.99 -16.50
C ILE A 154 3.54 -3.30 -15.15
N ILE A 155 4.66 -2.62 -14.90
CA ILE A 155 4.84 -1.70 -13.77
C ILE A 155 4.48 -0.29 -14.24
N LEU A 156 3.77 0.47 -13.42
CA LEU A 156 3.35 1.84 -13.68
C LEU A 156 3.93 2.77 -12.61
N PRO A 157 4.68 3.83 -12.98
CA PRO A 157 5.13 4.25 -14.33
C PRO A 157 6.43 3.54 -14.79
N GLY A 158 6.61 2.25 -14.47
CA GLY A 158 7.79 1.44 -14.86
C GLY A 158 8.73 1.12 -13.72
N LYS A 159 8.64 1.82 -12.58
CA LYS A 159 9.43 1.54 -11.37
C LYS A 159 8.67 1.95 -10.10
N PRO A 160 9.06 1.44 -8.92
CA PRO A 160 8.56 1.96 -7.64
C PRO A 160 8.82 3.47 -7.48
N CYS A 161 7.84 4.16 -6.92
CA CYS A 161 7.83 5.61 -6.73
C CYS A 161 7.68 5.97 -5.26
N TRP A 162 8.10 7.17 -4.86
CA TRP A 162 7.83 7.68 -3.53
C TRP A 162 6.36 8.04 -3.39
N SER A 163 5.73 7.63 -2.29
CA SER A 163 4.34 7.98 -1.99
C SER A 163 4.22 9.49 -1.78
N LEU A 164 3.30 10.10 -2.52
CA LEU A 164 2.99 11.53 -2.38
C LEU A 164 2.29 11.80 -1.04
N PRO A 165 2.38 13.02 -0.49
CA PRO A 165 1.70 13.36 0.76
C PRO A 165 0.19 13.11 0.69
N CYS A 166 -0.46 13.46 -0.42
CA CYS A 166 -1.89 13.16 -0.64
C CYS A 166 -2.22 11.65 -0.55
N MET A 167 -1.38 10.78 -1.12
CA MET A 167 -1.57 9.32 -1.03
C MET A 167 -1.39 8.82 0.40
N LYS A 168 -0.40 9.34 1.12
CA LYS A 168 -0.18 8.98 2.54
C LYS A 168 -1.35 9.40 3.41
N GLU A 169 -1.93 10.57 3.15
CA GLU A 169 -3.10 11.06 3.85
C GLU A 169 -4.31 10.15 3.61
N ILE A 170 -4.57 9.75 2.36
CA ILE A 170 -5.64 8.79 2.03
C ILE A 170 -5.43 7.45 2.74
N ILE A 171 -4.20 6.93 2.76
CA ILE A 171 -3.86 5.69 3.47
C ILE A 171 -4.12 5.84 4.98
N ASN A 172 -3.71 6.96 5.57
CA ASN A 172 -3.94 7.25 6.98
C ASN A 172 -5.44 7.32 7.30
N GLN A 173 -6.22 7.94 6.42
CA GLN A 173 -7.68 8.04 6.49
C GLN A 173 -8.38 6.69 6.35
N VAL A 174 -7.86 5.77 5.55
CA VAL A 174 -8.34 4.38 5.45
C VAL A 174 -8.03 3.62 6.74
N LEU A 175 -6.81 3.71 7.25
CA LEU A 175 -6.38 3.00 8.46
C LEU A 175 -7.04 3.54 9.74
N ASN A 176 -7.42 4.82 9.76
CA ASN A 176 -8.08 5.49 10.89
C ASN A 176 -9.53 5.87 10.59
N CYS A 177 -10.26 5.03 9.83
CA CYS A 177 -11.65 5.29 9.46
C CYS A 177 -12.52 5.59 10.71
N PRO A 178 -13.13 6.78 10.82
CA PRO A 178 -13.91 7.15 12.00
C PRO A 178 -15.36 6.61 11.95
N TYR A 179 -15.80 6.15 10.78
CA TYR A 179 -17.20 5.82 10.51
C TYR A 179 -17.62 4.44 11.02
N ASP A 180 -18.92 4.29 11.27
CA ASP A 180 -19.55 3.08 11.80
C ASP A 180 -19.76 2.01 10.71
N LYS A 181 -20.55 0.96 10.97
CA LYS A 181 -20.79 -0.10 9.99
C LYS A 181 -21.66 0.33 8.80
N ALA A 182 -22.58 1.28 8.99
CA ALA A 182 -23.57 1.64 7.98
C ALA A 182 -22.96 2.47 6.84
N THR A 183 -22.03 3.38 7.15
CA THR A 183 -21.47 4.34 6.17
C THR A 183 -20.03 4.05 5.76
N ARG A 184 -19.34 3.16 6.46
CA ARG A 184 -17.91 2.85 6.23
C ARG A 184 -17.60 2.29 4.86
N GLN A 185 -18.47 1.44 4.30
CA GLN A 185 -18.21 0.88 2.97
C GLN A 185 -18.16 1.99 1.93
N PHE A 186 -19.17 2.88 1.94
CA PHE A 186 -19.22 4.04 1.05
C PHE A 186 -17.98 4.93 1.21
N TYR A 187 -17.53 5.17 2.45
CA TYR A 187 -16.30 5.91 2.71
C TYR A 187 -15.06 5.24 2.10
N PHE A 188 -14.90 3.92 2.25
CA PHE A 188 -13.80 3.20 1.64
C PHE A 188 -13.86 3.24 0.10
N ASP A 189 -15.05 3.14 -0.49
CA ASP A 189 -15.24 3.23 -1.93
C ASP A 189 -14.73 4.58 -2.46
N LEU A 190 -15.04 5.68 -1.76
CA LEU A 190 -14.52 7.01 -2.08
C LEU A 190 -13.00 7.08 -1.96
N LYS A 191 -12.43 6.61 -0.84
CA LYS A 191 -10.98 6.70 -0.58
C LYS A 191 -10.16 5.85 -1.54
N VAL A 192 -10.65 4.67 -1.90
CA VAL A 192 -9.98 3.79 -2.85
C VAL A 192 -9.99 4.39 -4.26
N ARG A 193 -11.11 4.99 -4.69
CA ARG A 193 -11.20 5.70 -5.97
C ARG A 193 -10.32 6.94 -6.00
N GLU A 194 -10.26 7.69 -4.90
CA GLU A 194 -9.36 8.83 -4.74
C GLU A 194 -7.89 8.40 -4.85
N LEU A 195 -7.50 7.31 -4.16
CA LEU A 195 -6.14 6.77 -4.23
C LEU A 195 -5.79 6.30 -5.66
N LEU A 196 -6.70 5.60 -6.32
CA LEU A 196 -6.54 5.18 -7.71
C LEU A 196 -6.33 6.38 -8.64
N TYR A 197 -7.14 7.43 -8.48
CA TYR A 197 -6.98 8.65 -9.26
C TYR A 197 -5.59 9.26 -9.08
N GLN A 198 -5.10 9.38 -7.84
CA GLN A 198 -3.75 9.92 -7.57
C GLN A 198 -2.65 9.07 -8.22
N LEU A 199 -2.80 7.74 -8.20
CA LEU A 199 -1.86 6.82 -8.85
C LEU A 199 -1.82 7.01 -10.37
N LEU A 200 -3.00 7.16 -11.00
CA LEU A 200 -3.13 7.33 -12.45
C LEU A 200 -2.68 8.71 -12.91
N GLU A 201 -3.00 9.77 -12.17
CA GLU A 201 -2.50 11.12 -12.42
C GLU A 201 -0.97 11.15 -12.39
N THR A 202 -0.39 10.53 -11.36
CA THR A 202 1.07 10.45 -11.22
C THR A 202 1.70 9.62 -12.33
N THR A 203 0.99 8.61 -12.84
CA THR A 203 1.49 7.71 -13.89
C THR A 203 1.42 8.35 -15.27
N PHE A 204 0.31 8.99 -15.62
CA PHE A 204 0.00 9.40 -17.00
C PHE A 204 0.08 10.90 -17.25
N LYS A 205 -0.05 11.73 -16.21
CA LYS A 205 -0.18 13.19 -16.35
C LYS A 205 0.99 13.96 -15.74
N LYS A 206 1.64 13.44 -14.70
CA LYS A 206 2.79 14.12 -14.10
C LYS A 206 4.01 14.10 -15.01
N ASN A 207 4.41 15.30 -15.43
CA ASN A 207 5.75 15.55 -15.94
C ASN A 207 6.73 15.57 -14.75
N PRO A 208 7.85 14.82 -14.75
CA PRO A 208 8.82 14.81 -13.65
C PRO A 208 9.37 16.19 -13.27
N SER A 209 9.28 17.16 -14.19
CA SER A 209 9.74 18.54 -14.05
C SER A 209 8.76 19.48 -13.36
N GLN A 210 7.52 19.06 -13.06
CA GLN A 210 6.50 19.92 -12.45
C GLN A 210 5.95 19.28 -11.16
N GLN A 211 6.61 19.56 -10.03
CA GLN A 211 6.02 19.32 -8.72
C GLN A 211 4.99 20.43 -8.44
N TYR A 212 3.70 20.11 -8.54
CA TYR A 212 2.63 20.96 -8.04
C TYR A 212 2.31 20.55 -6.59
N PHE A 213 2.52 21.47 -5.65
CA PHE A 213 2.05 21.35 -4.28
C PHE A 213 0.61 21.88 -4.20
N THR A 214 -0.26 21.15 -3.52
CA THR A 214 -1.60 21.63 -3.18
C THR A 214 -1.51 22.82 -2.20
N PRO A 215 -2.54 23.69 -2.13
CA PRO A 215 -2.57 24.78 -1.15
C PRO A 215 -2.40 24.30 0.30
N PHE A 216 -2.90 23.11 0.62
CA PHE A 216 -2.74 22.48 1.93
C PHE A 216 -1.28 22.06 2.20
N GLU A 217 -0.60 21.48 1.21
CA GLU A 217 0.82 21.13 1.33
C GLU A 217 1.70 22.38 1.46
N ILE A 218 1.38 23.44 0.71
CA ILE A 218 2.02 24.76 0.84
C ILE A 218 1.81 25.30 2.26
N ALA A 219 0.58 25.23 2.78
CA ALA A 219 0.29 25.66 4.16
C ALA A 219 1.09 24.87 5.19
N ARG A 220 1.24 23.55 5.04
CA ARG A 220 2.08 22.73 5.93
C ARG A 220 3.57 23.03 5.81
N ILE A 221 4.06 23.33 4.61
CA ILE A 221 5.45 23.78 4.41
C ILE A 221 5.68 25.11 5.12
N HIS A 222 4.75 26.06 5.01
CA HIS A 222 4.81 27.34 5.73
C HIS A 222 4.74 27.13 7.25
N GLU A 223 3.85 26.28 7.74
CA GLU A 223 3.76 25.98 9.17
C GLU A 223 5.06 25.36 9.70
N VAL A 224 5.66 24.42 8.96
CA VAL A 224 6.96 23.84 9.32
C VAL A 224 8.07 24.90 9.28
N ARG A 225 8.08 25.80 8.29
CA ARG A 225 9.01 26.94 8.24
C ARG A 225 8.85 27.82 9.47
N ASP A 226 7.63 28.22 9.80
CA ASP A 226 7.36 29.14 10.91
C ASP A 226 7.75 28.50 12.26
N ILE A 227 7.51 27.19 12.41
CA ILE A 227 8.03 26.41 13.53
C ILE A 227 9.55 26.49 13.55
N LEU A 228 10.25 26.13 12.48
CA LEU A 228 11.72 26.14 12.42
C LEU A 228 12.31 27.52 12.68
N GLU A 229 11.70 28.58 12.14
CA GLU A 229 12.10 29.98 12.36
C GLU A 229 11.99 30.39 13.83
N SER A 230 10.93 29.96 14.52
CA SER A 230 10.77 30.19 15.97
C SER A 230 11.84 29.51 16.83
N TYR A 231 12.58 28.54 16.26
CA TYR A 231 13.69 27.85 16.91
C TYR A 231 15.07 28.23 16.37
N ILE A 232 15.23 29.21 15.47
CA ILE A 232 16.57 29.59 14.93
C ILE A 232 17.56 30.01 16.03
N SER A 233 17.06 30.58 17.13
CA SER A 233 17.86 30.99 18.30
C SER A 233 17.93 29.95 19.42
N LYS A 234 17.35 28.76 19.24
CA LYS A 234 17.29 27.67 20.22
C LYS A 234 17.63 26.33 19.56
N LYS A 235 18.03 25.31 20.33
CA LYS A 235 18.22 23.97 19.75
C LYS A 235 16.86 23.48 19.20
N PRO A 236 16.75 23.07 17.92
CA PRO A 236 15.46 22.71 17.35
C PRO A 236 14.85 21.51 18.09
N PRO A 237 13.51 21.49 18.28
CA PRO A 237 12.85 20.41 18.99
C PRO A 237 12.97 19.12 18.18
N SER A 238 13.19 18.01 18.88
CA SER A 238 13.08 16.69 18.26
C SER A 238 11.65 16.45 17.79
N ILE A 239 11.52 15.81 16.62
CA ILE A 239 10.28 15.58 15.82
C ILE A 239 9.10 14.96 16.62
N CYS A 240 9.32 14.52 17.87
CA CYS A 240 8.33 13.87 18.72
C CYS A 240 7.47 14.79 19.61
N LYS A 241 7.41 16.11 19.40
CA LYS A 241 6.65 17.02 20.30
C LYS A 241 5.66 17.99 19.65
N SER A 242 5.34 17.85 18.36
CA SER A 242 4.37 18.72 17.68
C SER A 242 3.10 17.96 17.26
N SER A 243 2.41 17.38 18.23
CA SER A 243 1.02 16.90 18.08
C SER A 243 0.28 17.14 19.39
N ALA A 244 -0.23 18.35 19.55
CA ALA A 244 -1.30 18.73 20.46
C ALA A 244 -2.22 19.69 19.70
#